data_AF-A0A453G5V2-F1
#
_entry.id   AF-A0A453G5V2-F1
#
_cell.length_a   1.000
_cell.length_b   1.000
_cell.length_c   1.000
_cell.angle_alpha   90.00
_cell.angle_beta   90.00
_cell.angle_gamma   90.00
#
_symmetry.space_group_name_H-M   'P 1'
#
loop_
_entity.id
_entity.type
_entity.pdbx_description
1 polymer ?
#
loop_
_entity_poly.entity_id
_entity_poly.type
_entity_poly.pdbx_seq_one_letter_code
_entity_poly.pdbx_strand_id
1 'polypeptide(L)'
;MSWRTVGVSGLPSLLAGTSGPFATGDWILPDLTIQNAARMNADVRTFPDTFYFSYATRRTTKFCGITVPSGVMHIHPLVFIHVMQLCRWRHFAAEPPCKGYRDEDWEDNDGALNTISMTHPRIPVEHPSIFVEDDSDCHQLQPGIWQARLGMWNDKYFLVTTLFYFLQKAFFLLLKTLFYFLQKQWRI
;
A
#
# COMPACT_ATOMS: atom_id res chain seq x y z
N MET A 1 -19.11 -23.38 -4.66
CA MET A 1 -19.52 -23.39 -3.24
C MET A 1 -20.96 -22.89 -3.15
N SER A 2 -21.82 -23.56 -2.39
CA SER A 2 -23.24 -23.17 -2.26
C SER A 2 -23.38 -21.99 -1.30
N TRP A 3 -24.12 -20.95 -1.71
CA TRP A 3 -24.39 -19.73 -0.93
C TRP A 3 -24.94 -19.99 0.48
N ARG A 4 -25.49 -21.20 0.72
CA ARG A 4 -26.11 -21.58 2.00
C ARG A 4 -25.11 -21.88 3.11
N THR A 5 -23.82 -22.08 2.81
CA THR A 5 -22.83 -22.53 3.80
C THR A 5 -21.98 -21.38 4.37
N VAL A 6 -21.97 -20.20 3.73
CA VAL A 6 -21.14 -19.05 4.15
C VAL A 6 -22.01 -17.95 4.77
N GLY A 7 -22.82 -18.34 5.75
CA GLY A 7 -23.50 -17.39 6.63
C GLY A 7 -22.53 -16.76 7.65
N VAL A 8 -23.08 -16.04 8.63
CA VAL A 8 -22.30 -15.42 9.74
C VAL A 8 -21.41 -16.43 10.47
N SER A 9 -21.80 -17.70 10.54
CA SER A 9 -21.03 -18.79 11.18
C SER A 9 -19.77 -19.21 10.41
N GLY A 10 -19.72 -19.00 9.09
CA GLY A 10 -18.54 -19.27 8.27
C GLY A 10 -17.58 -18.08 8.18
N LEU A 11 -17.98 -16.92 8.70
CA LEU A 11 -17.15 -15.73 8.61
C LEU A 11 -15.92 -15.78 9.53
N PRO A 12 -15.98 -16.25 10.80
CA PRO A 12 -14.79 -16.41 11.62
C PRO A 12 -13.75 -17.33 10.96
N SER A 13 -14.18 -18.46 10.38
CA SER A 13 -13.29 -19.39 9.69
C SER A 13 -12.73 -18.80 8.39
N LEU A 14 -13.48 -17.90 7.73
CA LEU A 14 -13.02 -17.15 6.56
C LEU A 14 -11.96 -16.11 6.95
N LEU A 15 -12.22 -15.29 7.98
CA LEU A 15 -11.29 -14.25 8.45
C LEU A 15 -10.02 -14.83 9.10
N ALA A 16 -10.14 -15.97 9.79
CA ALA A 16 -9.00 -16.69 10.36
C ALA A 16 -8.14 -17.39 9.29
N GLY A 17 -8.51 -17.33 8.00
CA GLY A 17 -7.78 -17.98 6.93
C GLY A 17 -7.85 -19.52 7.00
N THR A 18 -8.86 -20.08 7.65
CA THR A 18 -9.06 -21.55 7.74
C THR A 18 -9.96 -22.10 6.64
N SER A 19 -10.69 -21.23 5.93
CA SER A 19 -11.61 -21.60 4.86
C SER A 19 -11.81 -20.44 3.86
N GLY A 20 -12.23 -20.75 2.63
CA GLY A 20 -12.51 -19.73 1.62
C GLY A 20 -11.25 -19.09 1.00
N PRO A 21 -11.37 -17.93 0.33
CA PRO A 21 -10.29 -17.34 -0.47
C PRO A 21 -9.09 -16.84 0.35
N PHE A 22 -9.24 -16.69 1.67
CA PHE A 22 -8.14 -16.22 2.54
C PHE A 22 -7.28 -17.37 3.09
N ALA A 23 -7.66 -18.63 2.82
CA ALA A 23 -6.98 -19.81 3.35
C ALA A 23 -5.78 -20.28 2.53
N THR A 24 -5.69 -19.87 1.27
CA THR A 24 -4.69 -20.36 0.32
C THR A 24 -3.44 -19.48 0.25
N GLY A 25 -3.45 -18.30 0.88
CA GLY A 25 -2.41 -17.28 0.71
C GLY A 25 -2.43 -16.59 -0.67
N ASP A 26 -3.14 -17.16 -1.64
CA ASP A 26 -3.37 -16.64 -2.99
C ASP A 26 -4.51 -15.60 -2.99
N TRP A 27 -4.22 -14.45 -2.38
CA TRP A 27 -5.11 -13.29 -2.35
C TRP A 27 -4.30 -12.01 -2.11
N ILE A 28 -4.95 -10.86 -2.28
CA ILE A 28 -4.25 -9.57 -2.38
C ILE A 28 -3.44 -9.18 -1.14
N LEU A 29 -3.84 -9.54 0.08
CA LEU A 29 -3.18 -9.00 1.28
C LEU A 29 -1.75 -9.54 1.49
N PRO A 30 -1.50 -10.85 1.36
CA PRO A 30 -0.13 -11.36 1.35
C PRO A 30 0.77 -10.63 0.35
N ASP A 31 0.31 -10.38 -0.87
CA ASP A 31 1.11 -9.75 -1.93
C ASP A 31 1.44 -8.28 -1.64
N LEU A 32 0.59 -7.60 -0.88
CA LEU A 32 0.81 -6.21 -0.43
C LEU A 32 1.82 -6.08 0.71
N THR A 33 2.33 -7.18 1.27
CA THR A 33 3.40 -7.13 2.28
C THR A 33 4.75 -6.82 1.62
N ILE A 34 5.63 -6.10 2.33
CA ILE A 34 6.98 -5.79 1.84
C ILE A 34 7.76 -7.06 1.52
N GLN A 35 7.59 -8.11 2.33
CA GLN A 35 8.26 -9.41 2.16
C GLN A 35 7.86 -10.08 0.84
N ASN A 36 6.56 -10.14 0.54
CA ASN A 36 6.10 -10.78 -0.69
C ASN A 36 6.30 -9.89 -1.91
N ALA A 37 6.13 -8.57 -1.79
CA ALA A 37 6.50 -7.62 -2.85
C ALA A 37 7.97 -7.77 -3.24
N ALA A 38 8.88 -7.94 -2.26
CA ALA A 38 10.29 -8.23 -2.53
C ALA A 38 10.47 -9.57 -3.27
N ARG A 39 9.79 -10.64 -2.85
CA ARG A 39 9.88 -11.94 -3.56
C ARG A 39 9.40 -11.81 -5.01
N MET A 40 8.25 -11.18 -5.23
CA MET A 40 7.71 -10.95 -6.58
C MET A 40 8.65 -10.11 -7.45
N ASN A 41 9.21 -9.04 -6.91
CA ASN A 41 10.16 -8.19 -7.63
C ASN A 41 11.47 -8.91 -7.96
N ALA A 42 11.87 -9.94 -7.20
CA ALA A 42 13.05 -10.74 -7.53
C ALA A 42 12.82 -11.63 -8.76
N ASP A 43 11.58 -12.07 -8.96
CA ASP A 43 11.18 -12.97 -10.05
C ASP A 43 10.78 -12.21 -11.32
N VAL A 44 10.18 -11.02 -11.15
CA VAL A 44 9.71 -10.17 -12.26
C VAL A 44 10.82 -9.21 -12.68
N ARG A 45 11.10 -9.13 -13.98
CA ARG A 45 12.15 -8.25 -14.54
C ARG A 45 11.56 -7.09 -15.33
N THR A 46 12.31 -5.99 -15.38
CA THR A 46 12.07 -4.90 -16.34
C THR A 46 12.57 -5.33 -17.72
N PHE A 47 11.73 -5.25 -18.74
CA PHE A 47 12.07 -5.63 -20.11
C PHE A 47 12.63 -4.44 -20.90
N PRO A 48 13.73 -4.61 -21.65
CA PRO A 48 14.47 -3.52 -22.28
C PRO A 48 13.66 -2.75 -23.34
N ASP A 49 12.70 -3.41 -23.99
CA ASP A 49 11.89 -2.82 -25.07
C ASP A 49 10.50 -2.35 -24.61
N THR A 50 10.29 -2.23 -23.30
CA THR A 50 9.01 -1.82 -22.70
C THR A 50 9.14 -0.47 -22.02
N PHE A 51 8.20 0.44 -22.27
CA PHE A 51 8.13 1.72 -21.57
C PHE A 51 7.38 1.56 -20.25
N TYR A 52 7.99 1.99 -19.15
CA TYR A 52 7.42 1.92 -17.82
C TYR A 52 7.15 3.32 -17.27
N PHE A 53 5.93 3.55 -16.80
CA PHE A 53 5.51 4.81 -16.19
C PHE A 53 4.94 4.54 -14.83
N SER A 54 5.30 5.37 -13.86
CA SER A 54 4.77 5.30 -12.51
C SER A 54 4.41 6.69 -12.00
N TYR A 55 3.30 6.74 -11.29
CA TYR A 55 2.74 7.97 -10.74
C TYR A 55 2.65 7.79 -9.24
N ALA A 56 3.68 8.25 -8.53
CA ALA A 56 3.72 8.20 -7.08
C ALA A 56 2.95 9.38 -6.51
N THR A 57 2.19 9.15 -5.45
CA THR A 57 1.42 10.16 -4.72
C THR A 57 2.02 10.39 -3.34
N ARG A 58 1.84 11.61 -2.81
CA ARG A 58 2.28 11.96 -1.45
C ARG A 58 1.32 12.93 -0.76
N ARG A 59 1.02 12.65 0.51
CA ARG A 59 0.24 13.51 1.43
C ARG A 59 0.98 13.82 2.73
N THR A 60 2.30 13.75 2.67
CA THR A 60 3.20 14.08 3.75
C THR A 60 4.10 15.26 3.38
N THR A 61 4.60 15.94 4.40
CA THR A 61 5.62 16.98 4.32
C THR A 61 6.63 16.77 5.45
N LYS A 62 7.82 17.36 5.32
CA LYS A 62 8.83 17.34 6.38
C LYS A 62 8.69 18.60 7.22
N PHE A 63 8.49 18.42 8.53
CA PHE A 63 8.50 19.49 9.52
C PHE A 63 9.55 19.18 10.58
N CYS A 64 10.57 20.04 10.72
CA CYS A 64 11.71 19.82 11.63
C CYS A 64 12.37 18.43 11.47
N GLY A 65 12.54 17.96 10.22
CA GLY A 65 13.12 16.64 9.92
C GLY A 65 12.15 15.47 10.08
N ILE A 66 10.95 15.70 10.62
CA ILE A 66 9.93 14.69 10.87
C ILE A 66 8.91 14.67 9.74
N THR A 67 8.58 13.49 9.23
CA THR A 67 7.49 13.32 8.26
C THR A 67 6.14 13.44 8.95
N VAL A 68 5.33 14.41 8.52
CA VAL A 68 3.98 14.68 9.03
C VAL A 68 2.99 14.82 7.87
N PRO A 69 1.68 14.61 8.07
CA PRO A 69 0.68 14.87 7.03
C PRO A 69 0.76 16.33 6.55
N SER A 70 0.58 16.54 5.25
CA SER A 70 0.70 17.85 4.60
C SER A 70 -0.45 18.82 4.92
N GLY A 71 -1.48 18.40 5.65
CA GLY A 71 -2.59 19.25 6.08
C GLY A 71 -3.84 18.46 6.49
N VAL A 72 -4.67 19.05 7.34
CA VAL A 72 -5.96 18.47 7.78
C VAL A 72 -7.10 18.87 6.83
N MET A 73 -7.00 20.07 6.24
CA MET A 73 -7.98 20.58 5.28
C MET A 73 -7.90 19.76 3.98
N HIS A 74 -9.04 19.30 3.48
CA HIS A 74 -9.17 18.50 2.25
C HIS A 74 -8.62 17.06 2.31
N ILE A 75 -8.39 16.50 3.51
CA ILE A 75 -8.18 15.05 3.69
C ILE A 75 -9.35 14.48 4.48
N HIS A 76 -9.94 13.40 4.00
CA HIS A 76 -10.96 12.69 4.76
C HIS A 76 -10.37 12.26 6.12
N PRO A 77 -11.03 12.52 7.27
CA PRO A 77 -10.43 12.30 8.60
C PRO A 77 -9.85 10.89 8.80
N LEU A 78 -10.51 9.88 8.24
CA LEU A 78 -10.00 8.51 8.28
C LEU A 78 -8.68 8.34 7.52
N VAL A 79 -8.56 8.96 6.34
CA VAL A 79 -7.32 8.92 5.54
C VAL A 79 -6.21 9.66 6.29
N PHE A 80 -6.53 10.79 6.94
CA PHE A 80 -5.56 11.52 7.76
C PHE A 80 -4.97 10.66 8.89
N ILE A 81 -5.81 9.88 9.59
CA ILE A 81 -5.35 8.93 10.62
C ILE A 81 -4.42 7.88 10.02
N HIS A 82 -4.73 7.37 8.83
CA HIS A 82 -3.88 6.38 8.15
C HIS A 82 -2.56 6.98 7.69
N VAL A 83 -2.56 8.20 7.17
CA VAL A 83 -1.33 8.93 6.83
C VAL A 83 -0.43 9.02 8.06
N MET A 84 -1.00 9.41 9.21
CA MET A 84 -0.27 9.46 10.49
C MET A 84 0.28 8.10 10.92
N GLN A 85 -0.52 7.02 10.78
CA GLN A 85 -0.09 5.67 11.13
C GLN A 85 1.09 5.23 10.26
N LEU A 86 1.02 5.42 8.94
CA LEU A 86 2.09 5.07 8.01
C LEU A 86 3.35 5.92 8.24
N CYS A 87 3.21 7.22 8.50
CA CYS A 87 4.35 8.09 8.81
C CYS A 87 5.19 7.60 9.99
N ARG A 88 4.53 6.97 10.98
CA ARG A 88 5.14 6.56 12.26
C ARG A 88 5.25 5.05 12.38
N TRP A 89 4.90 4.31 11.34
CA TRP A 89 5.01 2.86 11.36
C TRP A 89 6.47 2.47 11.45
N ARG A 90 6.74 1.46 12.27
CA ARG A 90 8.07 0.91 12.49
C ARG A 90 7.95 -0.60 12.44
N HIS A 91 8.90 -1.24 11.76
CA HIS A 91 8.94 -2.68 11.72
C HIS A 91 9.23 -3.22 13.12
N PHE A 92 8.41 -4.17 13.58
CA PHE A 92 8.40 -4.62 14.96
C PHE A 92 9.22 -5.89 15.22
N ALA A 93 9.60 -6.63 14.17
CA ALA A 93 10.36 -7.86 14.31
C ALA A 93 11.88 -7.60 14.30
N ALA A 94 12.64 -8.48 14.95
CA ALA A 94 14.10 -8.34 15.06
C ALA A 94 14.81 -8.38 13.70
N GLU A 95 14.29 -9.17 12.75
CA GLU A 95 14.81 -9.24 11.39
C GLU A 95 14.01 -8.32 10.45
N PRO A 96 14.68 -7.54 9.60
CA PRO A 96 13.99 -6.69 8.63
C PRO A 96 13.20 -7.52 7.61
N PRO A 97 12.12 -6.96 7.01
CA PRO A 97 11.31 -7.63 6.00
C PRO A 97 12.13 -8.16 4.81
N CYS A 98 13.19 -7.44 4.46
CA CYS A 98 14.04 -7.71 3.32
C CYS A 98 15.39 -6.99 3.52
N LYS A 99 16.41 -7.41 2.76
CA LYS A 99 17.72 -6.79 2.80
C LYS A 99 17.63 -5.33 2.33
N GLY A 100 18.24 -4.42 3.09
CA GLY A 100 18.25 -2.98 2.77
C GLY A 100 17.03 -2.20 3.24
N TYR A 101 16.07 -2.86 3.90
CA TYR A 101 14.92 -2.18 4.50
C TYR A 101 15.34 -1.21 5.61
N ARG A 102 14.79 0.01 5.57
CA ARG A 102 14.90 1.03 6.63
C ARG A 102 13.55 1.69 6.82
N ASP A 103 13.10 1.84 8.06
CA ASP A 103 11.81 2.46 8.35
C ASP A 103 11.71 3.89 7.81
N GLU A 104 12.80 4.66 7.85
CA GLU A 104 12.82 6.08 7.46
C GLU A 104 12.44 6.31 5.99
N ASP A 105 12.78 5.34 5.13
CA ASP A 105 12.54 5.43 3.69
C ASP A 105 11.04 5.26 3.37
N TRP A 106 10.26 4.72 4.31
CA TRP A 106 8.84 4.41 4.16
C TRP A 106 7.92 5.44 4.82
N GLU A 107 8.43 6.52 5.40
CA GLU A 107 7.57 7.48 6.12
C GLU A 107 6.65 8.27 5.18
N ASP A 108 7.13 8.66 4.00
CA ASP A 108 6.34 9.40 3.01
C ASP A 108 5.25 8.49 2.42
N ASN A 109 4.00 8.97 2.40
CA ASN A 109 2.84 8.18 1.98
C ASN A 109 1.66 9.07 1.55
N ASP A 110 0.65 8.47 0.93
CA ASP A 110 -0.59 9.14 0.53
C ASP A 110 -1.83 8.74 1.37
N GLY A 111 -1.63 7.91 2.40
CA GLY A 111 -2.67 7.36 3.27
C GLY A 111 -3.16 5.96 2.88
N ALA A 112 -2.78 5.46 1.70
CA ALA A 112 -3.00 4.08 1.28
C ALA A 112 -1.67 3.32 1.14
N LEU A 113 -0.67 3.92 0.48
CA LEU A 113 0.63 3.33 0.22
C LEU A 113 1.77 4.30 0.53
N ASN A 114 2.94 3.75 0.84
CA ASN A 114 4.17 4.51 1.00
C ASN A 114 4.66 4.98 -0.37
N THR A 115 5.04 6.25 -0.48
CA THR A 115 5.44 6.91 -1.74
C THR A 115 6.61 6.19 -2.42
N ILE A 116 7.57 5.70 -1.63
CA ILE A 116 8.70 4.92 -2.14
C ILE A 116 8.28 3.64 -2.88
N SER A 117 7.18 3.02 -2.46
CA SER A 117 6.67 1.78 -3.05
C SER A 117 5.92 2.02 -4.37
N MET A 118 5.63 3.28 -4.71
CA MET A 118 4.88 3.65 -5.91
C MET A 118 5.79 4.07 -7.07
N THR A 119 7.08 4.34 -6.83
CA THR A 119 7.99 4.82 -7.88
C THR A 119 8.42 3.69 -8.80
N HIS A 120 8.89 2.58 -8.27
CA HIS A 120 9.36 1.42 -9.04
C HIS A 120 9.70 0.27 -8.09
N PRO A 121 9.90 -0.96 -8.61
CA PRO A 121 10.46 -2.05 -7.84
C PRO A 121 11.88 -1.70 -7.34
N ARG A 122 12.00 -1.39 -6.04
CA ARG A 122 13.27 -1.03 -5.39
C ARG A 122 13.93 -2.18 -4.66
N ILE A 123 13.12 -3.11 -4.18
CA ILE A 123 13.52 -4.17 -3.27
C ILE A 123 13.13 -5.51 -3.92
N PRO A 124 14.00 -6.52 -3.87
CA PRO A 124 15.29 -6.55 -3.15
C PRO A 124 16.45 -5.93 -3.93
N VAL A 125 16.29 -5.80 -5.25
CA VAL A 125 17.23 -5.13 -6.14
C VAL A 125 16.48 -4.03 -6.86
N GLU A 126 17.09 -2.86 -6.93
CA GLU A 126 16.46 -1.70 -7.56
C GLU A 126 16.45 -1.85 -9.08
N HIS A 127 15.26 -1.72 -9.66
CA HIS A 127 15.10 -1.72 -11.11
C HIS A 127 15.53 -0.37 -11.69
N PRO A 128 16.01 -0.32 -12.95
CA PRO A 128 16.40 0.93 -13.60
C PRO A 128 15.26 1.96 -13.56
N SER A 129 15.53 3.14 -13.03
CA SER A 129 14.52 4.19 -12.88
C SER A 129 15.10 5.59 -13.05
N ILE A 130 14.29 6.51 -13.55
CA ILE A 130 14.55 7.95 -13.54
C ILE A 130 13.35 8.68 -12.93
N PHE A 131 13.63 9.72 -12.16
CA PHE A 131 12.60 10.59 -11.60
C PHE A 131 12.40 11.79 -12.53
N VAL A 132 11.14 12.06 -12.90
CA VAL A 132 10.78 13.12 -13.85
C VAL A 132 10.04 14.22 -13.09
N GLU A 133 10.68 15.38 -12.93
CA GLU A 133 10.18 16.51 -12.13
C GLU A 133 9.21 17.44 -12.88
N ASP A 134 9.33 17.58 -14.21
CA ASP A 134 8.53 18.56 -14.98
C ASP A 134 8.17 18.08 -16.41
N ASP A 135 7.09 18.63 -16.96
CA ASP A 135 6.64 18.42 -18.35
C ASP A 135 7.34 19.36 -19.35
N SER A 136 8.07 20.36 -18.84
CA SER A 136 8.74 21.39 -19.64
C SER A 136 9.91 20.85 -20.46
N ASP A 137 10.59 19.83 -19.93
CA ASP A 137 11.60 19.09 -20.66
C ASP A 137 10.93 17.89 -21.33
N CYS A 138 10.84 17.91 -22.66
CA CYS A 138 10.56 16.72 -23.48
C CYS A 138 11.64 15.66 -23.22
N HIS A 139 11.58 14.99 -22.07
CA HIS A 139 12.46 13.89 -21.72
C HIS A 139 12.24 12.82 -22.78
N GLN A 140 13.30 12.46 -23.49
CA GLN A 140 13.24 11.41 -24.48
C GLN A 140 12.85 10.12 -23.73
N LEU A 141 11.64 9.62 -24.01
CA LEU A 141 11.13 8.41 -23.38
C LEU A 141 12.11 7.27 -23.66
N GLN A 142 12.53 6.57 -22.60
CA GLN A 142 13.45 5.44 -22.71
C GLN A 142 12.72 4.14 -22.35
N PRO A 143 12.76 3.12 -23.21
CA PRO A 143 12.28 1.80 -22.86
C PRO A 143 13.27 1.13 -21.89
N GLY A 144 12.80 0.14 -21.12
CA GLY A 144 13.63 -0.59 -20.15
C GLY A 144 13.88 0.15 -18.83
N ILE A 145 13.27 1.31 -18.63
CA ILE A 145 13.48 2.16 -17.44
C ILE A 145 12.13 2.66 -16.92
N TRP A 146 11.96 2.64 -15.60
CA TRP A 146 10.82 3.23 -14.90
C TRP A 146 10.92 4.74 -14.84
N GLN A 147 9.96 5.43 -15.46
CA GLN A 147 9.89 6.89 -15.47
C GLN A 147 8.88 7.34 -14.43
N ALA A 148 9.38 7.63 -13.23
CA ALA A 148 8.57 7.92 -12.05
C ALA A 148 8.27 9.42 -11.94
N ARG A 149 7.01 9.75 -11.71
CA ARG A 149 6.52 11.11 -11.48
C ARG A 149 5.89 11.21 -10.11
N LEU A 150 6.20 12.26 -9.36
CA LEU A 150 5.55 12.55 -8.09
C LEU A 150 4.40 13.53 -8.30
N GLY A 151 3.18 13.05 -8.12
CA GLY A 151 1.99 13.87 -8.06
C GLY A 151 1.66 14.30 -6.63
N MET A 152 1.43 15.59 -6.44
CA MET A 152 0.66 16.04 -5.28
C MET A 152 -0.84 15.82 -5.57
N TRP A 153 -1.61 15.49 -4.54
CA TRP A 153 -3.06 15.32 -4.69
C TRP A 153 -3.71 16.56 -5.33
N ASN A 154 -4.36 16.34 -6.47
CA ASN A 154 -5.37 17.20 -7.07
C ASN A 154 -6.66 16.37 -7.27
N ASP A 155 -7.76 17.02 -7.64
CA ASP A 155 -9.12 16.41 -7.66
C ASP A 155 -9.23 15.11 -8.47
N LYS A 156 -8.29 14.85 -9.40
CA LYS A 156 -8.26 13.62 -10.22
C LYS A 156 -7.76 12.39 -9.46
N TYR A 157 -6.81 12.54 -8.52
CA TYR A 157 -6.26 11.43 -7.73
C TYR A 157 -7.12 11.08 -6.50
N PHE A 158 -8.07 11.95 -6.16
CA PHE A 158 -9.04 11.71 -5.09
C PHE A 158 -9.83 10.42 -5.33
N LEU A 159 -10.39 10.21 -6.53
CA LEU A 159 -11.29 9.09 -6.81
C LEU A 159 -10.62 7.71 -6.70
N VAL A 160 -9.42 7.54 -7.28
CA VAL A 160 -8.74 6.24 -7.30
C VAL A 160 -8.25 5.86 -5.91
N THR A 161 -7.58 6.78 -5.22
CA THR A 161 -7.03 6.55 -3.87
C THR A 161 -8.15 6.38 -2.86
N THR A 162 -9.22 7.16 -2.97
CA THR A 162 -10.39 7.08 -2.07
C THR A 162 -11.19 5.80 -2.32
N LEU A 163 -11.38 5.37 -3.57
CA LEU A 163 -12.07 4.10 -3.87
C LEU A 163 -11.25 2.89 -3.38
N PHE A 164 -9.94 2.87 -3.64
CA PHE A 164 -9.06 1.81 -3.17
C PHE A 164 -9.00 1.76 -1.64
N TYR A 165 -8.89 2.95 -1.01
CA TYR A 165 -8.99 3.11 0.44
C TYR A 165 -10.34 2.65 1.00
N PHE A 166 -11.47 2.99 0.36
CA PHE A 166 -12.79 2.56 0.81
C PHE A 166 -13.03 1.07 0.59
N LEU A 167 -12.48 0.45 -0.44
CA LEU A 167 -12.55 -0.99 -0.64
C LEU A 167 -11.71 -1.72 0.41
N GLN A 168 -10.48 -1.26 0.65
CA GLN A 168 -9.60 -1.79 1.68
C GLN A 168 -10.20 -1.57 3.08
N LYS A 169 -10.76 -0.39 3.37
CA LYS A 169 -11.43 -0.11 4.65
C LYS A 169 -12.77 -0.79 4.82
N ALA A 170 -13.62 -0.87 3.81
CA ALA A 170 -14.88 -1.61 3.91
C ALA A 170 -14.55 -3.06 4.30
N PHE A 171 -13.50 -3.63 3.71
CA PHE A 171 -12.99 -4.93 4.11
C PHE A 171 -12.45 -4.96 5.55
N PHE A 172 -11.55 -4.05 5.94
CA PHE A 172 -10.96 -4.02 7.30
C PHE A 172 -11.95 -3.62 8.42
N LEU A 173 -12.94 -2.76 8.13
CA LEU A 173 -13.97 -2.33 9.06
C LEU A 173 -15.03 -3.43 9.21
N LEU A 174 -15.37 -4.15 8.13
CA LEU A 174 -16.19 -5.35 8.20
C LEU A 174 -15.49 -6.40 9.08
N LEU A 175 -14.20 -6.65 8.84
CA LEU A 175 -13.33 -7.52 9.66
C LEU A 175 -13.32 -7.12 11.14
N LYS A 176 -13.02 -5.86 11.47
CA LYS A 176 -12.93 -5.37 12.86
C LYS A 176 -14.28 -5.36 13.56
N THR A 177 -15.35 -4.96 12.87
CA THR A 177 -16.70 -4.91 13.46
C THR A 177 -17.20 -6.31 13.76
N LEU A 178 -16.93 -7.29 12.88
CA LEU A 178 -17.22 -8.70 13.15
C LEU A 178 -16.38 -9.28 14.28
N PHE A 179 -15.10 -8.93 14.37
CA PHE A 179 -14.24 -9.36 15.49
C PHE A 179 -14.76 -8.82 16.84
N TYR A 180 -15.16 -7.55 16.88
CA TYR A 180 -15.74 -6.93 18.07
C TYR A 180 -17.12 -7.52 18.45
N PHE A 181 -17.96 -7.84 17.46
CA PHE A 181 -19.25 -8.48 17.70
C PHE A 181 -19.10 -9.91 18.24
N LEU A 182 -18.11 -10.66 17.73
CA LEU A 182 -17.80 -12.01 18.18
C LEU A 182 -17.22 -12.02 19.60
N GLN A 183 -16.36 -11.06 19.96
CA GLN A 183 -15.87 -10.89 21.33
C GLN A 183 -16.96 -10.51 22.34
N LYS A 184 -18.05 -9.85 21.89
CA LYS A 184 -19.13 -9.43 22.79
C LYS A 184 -20.22 -10.50 22.97
N GLN A 185 -20.41 -11.39 21.98
CA GLN A 185 -21.35 -12.51 22.09
C GLN A 185 -20.79 -13.73 22.84
N TRP A 186 -19.47 -13.88 22.90
CA TRP A 186 -18.81 -14.89 23.71
C TRP A 186 -17.93 -14.17 24.74
N ARG A 187 -18.41 -14.04 25.98
CA ARG A 187 -17.55 -13.62 27.11
C ARG A 187 -16.45 -14.68 27.28
N ILE A 188 -15.29 -14.43 26.69
CA ILE A 188 -13.99 -14.90 27.17
C ILE A 188 -13.38 -13.72 27.93
#